data_AF-A0A257QPD4-F1
#
_entry.id   AF-A0A257QPD4-F1
#
_cell.length_a   1.000
_cell.length_b   1.000
_cell.length_c   1.000
_cell.angle_alpha   90.00
_cell.angle_beta   90.00
_cell.angle_gamma   90.00
#
_symmetry.space_group_name_H-M   'P 1'
#
loop_
_entity.id
_entity.type
_entity.pdbx_description
1 polymer ?
#
loop_
_entity_poly.entity_id
_entity_poly.type
_entity_poly.pdbx_seq_one_letter_code
_entity_poly.pdbx_strand_id
1 'polypeptide(L)'
;VKLNLAINRLAGHDMAIGRFYEQQNLYAAAVGRFQSVIADYQTTTYVPEALERLVECYLKLGLVDEAKRTASVLAYNYPGNKWYAAAYNKLAENKLVEGATPPAKKSGGFFFGLL
;
A
#
# COMPACT_ATOMS: atom_id res chain seq x y z
N VAL A 1 -8.46 4.63 -24.41
CA VAL A 1 -8.22 5.90 -23.68
C VAL A 1 -9.31 6.24 -22.66
N LYS A 2 -10.62 6.26 -23.00
CA LYS A 2 -11.70 6.62 -22.05
C LYS A 2 -11.88 5.65 -20.87
N LEU A 3 -11.65 4.34 -21.07
CA LEU A 3 -11.78 3.33 -20.01
C LEU A 3 -10.78 3.55 -18.86
N ASN A 4 -9.50 3.79 -19.17
CA ASN A 4 -8.46 4.02 -18.16
C ASN A 4 -8.74 5.28 -17.32
N LEU A 5 -9.38 6.30 -17.90
CA LEU A 5 -9.80 7.50 -17.17
C LEU A 5 -10.93 7.16 -16.18
N ALA A 6 -11.91 6.33 -16.58
CA ALA A 6 -12.97 5.89 -15.70
C ALA A 6 -12.42 5.04 -14.54
N ILE A 7 -11.51 4.09 -14.84
CA ILE A 7 -10.84 3.26 -13.84
C ILE A 7 -10.04 4.13 -12.85
N ASN A 8 -9.27 5.10 -13.34
CA ASN A 8 -8.54 6.03 -12.45
C ASN A 8 -9.48 6.85 -11.56
N ARG A 9 -10.63 7.29 -12.07
CA ARG A 9 -11.62 8.01 -11.26
C ARG A 9 -12.23 7.13 -10.18
N LEU A 10 -12.54 5.88 -10.51
CA LEU A 10 -13.10 4.92 -9.57
C LEU A 10 -12.09 4.56 -8.47
N ALA A 11 -10.83 4.33 -8.84
CA ALA A 11 -9.74 4.18 -7.88
C ALA A 11 -9.59 5.40 -6.97
N GLY A 12 -9.65 6.62 -7.53
CA GLY A 12 -9.61 7.85 -6.75
C GLY A 12 -10.77 7.98 -5.75
N HIS A 13 -11.96 7.51 -6.11
CA HIS A 13 -13.12 7.46 -5.23
C HIS A 13 -12.92 6.47 -4.07
N ASP A 14 -12.47 5.24 -4.33
CA ASP A 14 -12.22 4.26 -3.28
C ASP A 14 -11.09 4.70 -2.35
N MET A 15 -10.05 5.34 -2.89
CA MET A 15 -9.01 5.99 -2.10
C MET A 15 -9.55 7.10 -1.19
N ALA A 16 -10.52 7.90 -1.67
CA ALA A 16 -11.12 8.95 -0.86
C ALA A 16 -11.90 8.37 0.33
N ILE A 17 -12.67 7.31 0.11
CA ILE A 17 -13.40 6.61 1.18
C ILE A 17 -12.42 5.94 2.16
N GLY A 18 -11.39 5.27 1.65
CA GLY A 18 -10.36 4.64 2.50
C GLY A 18 -9.69 5.65 3.43
N ARG A 19 -9.25 6.80 2.89
CA ARG A 19 -8.68 7.90 3.70
C ARG A 19 -9.67 8.48 4.69
N PHE A 20 -10.95 8.60 4.32
CA PHE A 20 -11.97 9.05 5.24
C PHE A 20 -12.11 8.12 6.44
N TYR A 21 -12.19 6.80 6.22
CA TYR A 21 -12.25 5.83 7.33
C TYR A 21 -10.99 5.83 8.18
N GLU A 22 -9.81 5.90 7.57
CA GLU A 22 -8.53 5.98 8.27
C GLU A 22 -8.45 7.22 9.17
N GLN A 23 -8.87 8.39 8.68
CA GLN A 23 -8.92 9.63 9.47
C GLN A 23 -9.85 9.54 10.68
N GLN A 24 -10.88 8.68 10.62
CA GLN A 24 -11.79 8.40 11.74
C GLN A 24 -11.29 7.27 12.64
N ASN A 25 -10.05 6.78 12.46
CA ASN A 25 -9.48 5.61 13.14
C ASN A 25 -10.24 4.30 12.88
N LEU A 26 -11.06 4.23 11.83
CA LEU A 26 -11.80 3.04 11.43
C LEU A 26 -10.93 2.15 10.51
N TYR A 27 -9.80 1.70 11.04
CA TYR A 27 -8.74 1.03 10.27
C TYR A 27 -9.22 -0.24 9.55
N ALA A 28 -10.07 -1.06 10.18
CA ALA A 28 -10.62 -2.26 9.53
C ALA A 28 -11.47 -1.93 8.30
N ALA A 29 -12.26 -0.86 8.34
CA ALA A 29 -13.06 -0.40 7.20
C ALA A 29 -12.17 0.21 6.11
N ALA A 30 -11.12 0.94 6.50
CA ALA A 30 -10.14 1.50 5.57
C ALA A 30 -9.38 0.41 4.81
N VAL A 31 -8.98 -0.68 5.48
CA VAL A 31 -8.29 -1.83 4.87
C VAL A 31 -9.07 -2.38 3.67
N GLY A 32 -10.37 -2.63 3.83
CA GLY A 32 -11.19 -3.16 2.74
C GLY A 32 -11.19 -2.25 1.51
N ARG A 33 -11.21 -0.92 1.71
CA ARG A 33 -11.19 0.05 0.60
C ARG A 33 -9.84 0.08 -0.11
N PHE A 34 -8.74 0.04 0.61
CA PHE A 34 -7.41 0.01 -0.01
C PHE A 34 -7.13 -1.33 -0.70
N GLN A 35 -7.64 -2.44 -0.16
CA GLN A 35 -7.58 -3.75 -0.83
C GLN A 35 -8.31 -3.75 -2.17
N SER A 36 -9.52 -3.17 -2.25
CA SER A 36 -10.22 -3.00 -3.54
C SER A 36 -9.39 -2.22 -4.55
N VAL A 37 -8.69 -1.17 -4.13
CA VAL A 37 -7.84 -0.40 -5.05
C VAL A 37 -6.70 -1.23 -5.63
N ILE A 38 -6.09 -2.09 -4.81
CA ILE A 38 -4.98 -2.95 -5.22
C ILE A 38 -5.48 -4.12 -6.09
N ALA A 39 -6.64 -4.68 -5.77
CA ALA A 39 -7.22 -5.80 -6.52
C ALA A 39 -7.76 -5.36 -7.89
N ASP A 40 -8.55 -4.29 -7.92
CA ASP A 40 -9.38 -3.95 -9.08
C ASP A 40 -8.72 -2.90 -9.99
N TYR A 41 -7.77 -2.10 -9.48
CA TYR A 41 -7.22 -0.94 -10.18
C TYR A 41 -5.68 -0.95 -10.28
N GLN A 42 -5.10 -2.12 -10.53
CA GLN A 42 -3.66 -2.40 -10.57
C GLN A 42 -2.83 -1.47 -11.47
N THR A 43 -3.43 -0.89 -12.52
CA THR A 43 -2.74 -0.02 -13.50
C THR A 43 -2.80 1.46 -13.12
N THR A 44 -3.42 1.81 -12.00
CA THR A 44 -3.62 3.20 -11.58
C THR A 44 -2.44 3.72 -10.76
N THR A 45 -2.30 5.05 -10.73
CA THR A 45 -1.26 5.72 -9.93
C THR A 45 -1.52 5.66 -8.42
N TYR A 46 -2.67 5.13 -8.00
CA TYR A 46 -3.09 5.05 -6.60
C TYR A 46 -2.59 3.79 -5.88
N VAL A 47 -2.20 2.74 -6.62
CA VAL A 47 -1.75 1.47 -6.01
C VAL A 47 -0.61 1.65 -5.00
N PRO A 48 0.44 2.45 -5.27
CA PRO A 48 1.52 2.66 -4.30
C PRO A 48 1.03 3.34 -3.02
N GLU A 49 0.09 4.29 -3.13
CA GLU A 49 -0.52 4.94 -1.96
C GLU A 49 -1.38 3.96 -1.17
N ALA A 50 -2.19 3.15 -1.86
CA ALA A 50 -3.05 2.15 -1.22
C ALA A 50 -2.23 1.12 -0.42
N LEU A 51 -1.12 0.63 -0.99
CA LEU A 51 -0.21 -0.29 -0.29
C LEU A 51 0.41 0.35 0.96
N GLU A 52 0.85 1.60 0.85
CA GLU A 52 1.42 2.34 1.97
C GLU A 52 0.41 2.57 3.10
N ARG A 53 -0.82 2.94 2.75
CA ARG A 53 -1.94 3.09 3.67
C ARG A 53 -2.33 1.78 4.34
N LEU A 54 -2.26 0.65 3.62
CA LEU A 54 -2.45 -0.67 4.22
C LEU A 54 -1.38 -1.00 5.25
N VAL A 55 -0.11 -0.65 4.99
CA VAL A 55 0.96 -0.81 6.00
C VAL A 55 0.60 -0.04 7.27
N GLU A 56 0.18 1.23 7.13
CA GLU A 56 -0.26 2.04 8.27
C GLU A 56 -1.43 1.41 9.02
N CYS A 57 -2.50 1.03 8.31
CA CYS A 57 -3.67 0.42 8.92
C CYS A 57 -3.35 -0.89 9.65
N TYR A 58 -2.54 -1.76 9.04
CA TYR A 58 -2.14 -3.02 9.67
C TYR A 58 -1.29 -2.79 10.91
N LEU A 59 -0.37 -1.82 10.91
CA LEU A 59 0.37 -1.45 12.11
C LEU A 59 -0.56 -0.95 13.23
N LYS A 60 -1.54 -0.11 12.90
CA LYS A 60 -2.53 0.40 13.87
C LYS A 60 -3.42 -0.70 14.45
N LEU A 61 -3.68 -1.75 13.68
CA LEU A 61 -4.42 -2.93 14.11
C LEU A 61 -3.57 -3.97 14.85
N GLY A 62 -2.24 -3.79 14.93
CA GLY A 62 -1.32 -4.77 15.51
C GLY A 62 -0.98 -5.95 14.61
N LEU A 63 -1.37 -5.89 13.33
CA LEU A 63 -1.14 -6.91 12.31
C LEU A 63 0.24 -6.74 11.66
N VAL A 64 1.28 -6.98 12.46
CA VAL A 64 2.67 -6.67 12.10
C VAL A 64 3.16 -7.46 10.88
N ASP A 65 2.78 -8.73 10.76
CA ASP A 65 3.23 -9.59 9.67
C ASP A 65 2.58 -9.19 8.33
N GLU A 66 1.31 -8.82 8.35
CA GLU A 66 0.59 -8.25 7.21
C GLU A 66 1.22 -6.91 6.79
N ALA A 67 1.58 -6.06 7.74
CA ALA A 67 2.26 -4.79 7.46
C ALA A 67 3.61 -5.03 6.76
N LYS A 68 4.45 -5.93 7.28
CA LYS A 68 5.75 -6.27 6.68
C LYS A 68 5.63 -6.89 5.29
N ARG A 69 4.66 -7.81 5.09
CA ARG A 69 4.37 -8.40 3.79
C ARG A 69 3.94 -7.34 2.78
N THR A 70 3.01 -6.47 3.17
CA THR A 70 2.52 -5.37 2.32
C THR A 70 3.64 -4.40 1.95
N ALA A 71 4.48 -4.02 2.91
CA ALA A 71 5.64 -3.17 2.66
C ALA A 71 6.65 -3.82 1.72
N SER A 72 6.83 -5.14 1.79
CA SER A 72 7.70 -5.89 0.88
C SER A 72 7.16 -5.89 -0.55
N VAL A 73 5.85 -6.04 -0.73
CA VAL A 73 5.19 -5.88 -2.03
C VAL A 73 5.39 -4.47 -2.60
N LEU A 74 5.23 -3.45 -1.76
CA LEU A 74 5.46 -2.05 -2.15
C LEU A 74 6.92 -1.81 -2.55
N ALA A 75 7.87 -2.32 -1.76
CA ALA A 75 9.30 -2.18 -2.02
C ALA A 75 9.73 -2.86 -3.31
N TYR A 76 9.15 -4.04 -3.59
CA TYR A 76 9.46 -4.82 -4.78
C TYR A 76 8.90 -4.17 -6.05
N ASN A 77 7.64 -3.74 -6.04
CA ASN A 77 6.97 -3.22 -7.24
C ASN A 77 7.24 -1.72 -7.48
N TYR A 78 7.48 -0.95 -6.43
CA TYR A 78 7.66 0.51 -6.52
C TYR A 78 8.91 1.00 -5.77
N PRO A 79 10.10 0.45 -6.08
CA PRO A 79 11.34 0.85 -5.42
C PRO A 79 11.62 2.34 -5.66
N GLY A 80 12.00 3.06 -4.59
CA GLY A 80 12.35 4.49 -4.68
C GLY A 80 11.15 5.45 -4.84
N ASN A 81 9.91 4.95 -4.75
CA ASN A 81 8.73 5.81 -4.73
C ASN A 81 8.57 6.48 -3.34
N LYS A 82 7.99 7.68 -3.29
CA LYS A 82 7.68 8.40 -2.04
C LYS A 82 6.87 7.55 -1.04
N TRP A 83 5.97 6.72 -1.54
CA TRP A 83 5.12 5.85 -0.71
C TRP A 83 5.91 4.71 -0.09
N TYR A 84 6.90 4.16 -0.82
CA TYR A 84 7.82 3.18 -0.25
C TYR A 84 8.63 3.79 0.91
N ALA A 85 9.16 5.01 0.73
CA ALA A 85 9.88 5.70 1.80
C ALA A 85 8.99 5.94 3.04
N ALA A 86 7.72 6.32 2.83
CA ALA A 86 6.77 6.49 3.92
C ALA A 86 6.48 5.18 4.68
N ALA A 87 6.22 4.08 3.97
CA ALA A 87 6.02 2.77 4.59
C ALA A 87 7.25 2.31 5.37
N TYR A 88 8.45 2.50 4.81
CA TYR A 88 9.71 2.16 5.47
C TYR A 88 9.87 2.94 6.78
N ASN A 89 9.63 4.26 6.75
CA ASN A 89 9.72 5.11 7.94
C ASN A 89 8.75 4.64 9.04
N LYS A 90 7.49 4.31 8.69
CA LYS A 90 6.51 3.77 9.65
C LYS A 90 6.97 2.46 10.28
N LEU A 91 7.53 1.55 9.50
CA LEU A 91 8.10 0.31 10.05
C LEU A 91 9.30 0.59 10.97
N ALA A 92 10.16 1.54 10.59
CA ALA A 92 11.34 1.90 11.37
C ALA A 92 10.96 2.54 12.71
N GLU A 93 9.95 3.42 12.73
CA GLU A 93 9.36 4.01 13.94
C GLU A 93 8.82 2.94 14.89
N ASN A 94 8.24 1.86 14.34
CA ASN A 94 7.76 0.71 15.11
C ASN A 94 8.87 -0.29 15.49
N LYS A 95 10.15 0.01 15.20
CA LYS A 95 11.31 -0.87 15.43
C LYS A 95 11.21 -2.21 14.72
N LEU A 96 10.49 -2.25 13.60
CA LEU A 96 10.24 -3.47 12.82
C LEU A 96 11.24 -3.67 11.68
N VAL A 97 12.27 -2.83 11.62
CA VAL A 97 13.31 -2.83 10.59
C VAL A 97 14.64 -3.18 11.24
N GLU A 98 14.93 -4.47 11.33
CA GLU A 98 16.27 -4.95 11.66
C GLU A 98 17.04 -5.17 10.36
N GLY A 99 18.08 -4.37 10.11
CA GLY A 99 19.04 -4.58 9.01
C GLY A 99 18.50 -4.46 7.57
N ALA A 100 17.25 -4.00 7.35
CA ALA A 100 16.72 -3.85 6.01
C ALA A 100 17.32 -2.62 5.32
N THR A 101 18.38 -2.84 4.54
CA THR A 101 18.82 -1.89 3.54
C THR A 101 17.66 -1.59 2.58
N PRO A 102 17.47 -0.34 2.13
CA PRO A 102 16.55 -0.04 1.03
C PRO A 102 16.90 -1.00 -0.12
N PRO A 103 15.95 -1.80 -0.65
CA PRO A 103 16.29 -2.81 -1.62
C PRO A 103 16.92 -2.13 -2.82
N ALA A 104 18.19 -2.48 -3.05
CA ALA A 104 18.91 -2.05 -4.23
C ALA A 104 18.09 -2.44 -5.46
N LYS A 105 17.86 -1.46 -6.33
CA LYS A 105 17.14 -1.54 -7.60
C LYS A 105 17.39 -2.88 -8.30
N LYS A 106 16.46 -3.84 -8.17
CA LYS A 106 16.46 -5.08 -8.95
C LYS A 106 15.29 -5.05 -9.92
N SER A 107 15.62 -5.24 -11.19
CA SER A 107 14.69 -5.27 -12.30
C SER A 107 13.84 -6.54 -12.29
N GLY A 108 12.52 -6.36 -12.22
CA GLY A 108 11.53 -7.12 -12.98
C GLY A 108 11.05 -8.46 -12.40
N GLY A 109 9.77 -8.51 -12.02
CA GLY A 109 9.00 -9.75 -11.86
C GLY A 109 7.73 -9.59 -11.03
N PHE A 110 6.60 -9.20 -11.63
CA PHE A 110 5.30 -9.06 -10.94
C PHE A 110 4.95 -10.33 -10.11
N PHE A 111 4.98 -10.24 -8.78
CA PHE A 111 4.52 -11.27 -7.85
C PHE A 111 3.16 -10.86 -7.26
N PHE A 112 2.07 -11.39 -7.82
CA PHE A 112 0.72 -11.31 -7.28
C PHE A 112 0.23 -12.74 -7.02
N GLY A 113 0.49 -13.24 -5.82
CA GLY A 113 0.14 -14.61 -5.47
C GLY A 113 0.53 -14.91 -4.04
N LEU A 114 -0.22 -14.32 -3.09
CA LEU A 114 -0.60 -14.91 -1.80
C LEU A 114 -1.36 -13.84 -1.00
N LEU A 115 -2.65 -13.72 -1.29
CA LEU A 115 -3.70 -13.41 -0.31
C LEU A 115 -4.65 -14.61 -0.31
#